data_AF-A0A382GCQ5-F1
#
_entry.id   AF-A0A382GCQ5-F1
#
_cell.length_a   1.000
_cell.length_b   1.000
_cell.length_c   1.000
_cell.angle_alpha   90.00
_cell.angle_beta   90.00
_cell.angle_gamma   90.00
#
_symmetry.space_group_name_H-M   'P 1'
#
loop_
_entity.id
_entity.type
_entity.pdbx_description
1 polymer ?
#
loop_
_entity_poly.entity_id
_entity_poly.type
_entity_poly.pdbx_seq_one_letter_code
_entity_poly.pdbx_strand_id
1 'polypeptide(L)'
;TSINLNSALNQIKTILNKASLAVQYMFLLALLAGVLTLVATIFASADQRRYESALLHTIGAKRSKIFQSIATEFFAIGIGAGLTAGIGAVFISGFLSTQIFELNYSPNILVLTGGLIFGAICIGCVGMLAVREAVYAPPLLTLRDP
;
A
#
# COMPACT_ATOMS: atom_id res chain seq x y z
N THR A 1 8.95 -53.25 -1.76
CA THR A 1 9.55 -51.95 -2.15
C THR A 1 8.62 -50.83 -1.74
N SER A 2 8.79 -50.27 -0.54
CA SER A 2 8.02 -49.11 -0.08
C SER A 2 8.45 -47.89 -0.88
N ILE A 3 7.76 -47.61 -1.99
CA ILE A 3 7.91 -46.36 -2.72
C ILE A 3 7.63 -45.24 -1.71
N ASN A 4 8.63 -44.42 -1.43
CA ASN A 4 8.58 -43.35 -0.43
C ASN A 4 7.68 -42.20 -0.91
N LEU A 5 6.38 -42.46 -1.05
CA LEU A 5 5.36 -41.51 -1.48
C LEU A 5 5.37 -40.27 -0.57
N ASN A 6 5.60 -40.47 0.74
CA ASN A 6 5.74 -39.40 1.72
C ASN A 6 6.93 -38.49 1.44
N SER A 7 8.07 -39.04 1.00
CA SER A 7 9.25 -38.23 0.64
C SER A 7 9.02 -37.42 -0.63
N ALA A 8 8.37 -38.01 -1.64
CA ALA A 8 7.99 -37.30 -2.87
C ALA A 8 6.99 -36.16 -2.59
N LEU A 9 5.95 -36.42 -1.78
CA LEU A 9 4.98 -35.40 -1.37
C LEU A 9 5.62 -34.28 -0.55
N ASN A 10 6.55 -34.60 0.36
CA ASN A 10 7.30 -33.59 1.10
C ASN A 10 8.17 -32.73 0.19
N GLN A 11 8.78 -33.33 -0.84
CA GLN A 11 9.57 -32.60 -1.81
C GLN A 11 8.69 -31.63 -2.61
N ILE A 12 7.52 -32.08 -3.07
CA ILE A 12 6.55 -31.21 -3.77
C ILE A 12 6.09 -30.07 -2.86
N LYS A 13 5.67 -30.35 -1.61
CA LYS A 13 5.29 -29.30 -0.64
C LYS A 13 6.41 -28.29 -0.41
N THR A 14 7.66 -28.75 -0.37
CA THR A 14 8.82 -27.88 -0.20
C THR A 14 9.01 -26.96 -1.41
N ILE A 15 8.85 -27.49 -2.63
CA ILE A 15 8.92 -26.70 -3.87
C ILE A 15 7.79 -25.67 -3.90
N LEU A 16 6.55 -26.08 -3.58
CA LEU A 16 5.40 -25.18 -3.53
C LEU A 16 5.58 -24.06 -2.49
N ASN A 17 6.11 -24.39 -1.31
CA ASN A 17 6.43 -23.39 -0.29
C ASN A 17 7.48 -22.38 -0.77
N LYS A 18 8.56 -22.86 -1.42
CA LYS A 18 9.57 -21.96 -1.99
C LYS A 18 9.01 -21.06 -3.09
N ALA A 19 8.15 -21.60 -3.95
CA ALA A 19 7.48 -20.84 -5.00
C ALA A 19 6.55 -19.77 -4.40
N SER A 20 5.74 -20.13 -3.40
CA SER A 20 4.89 -19.17 -2.68
C SER A 20 5.71 -18.06 -2.04
N LEU A 21 6.83 -18.40 -1.41
CA LEU A 21 7.72 -17.44 -0.76
C LEU A 21 8.38 -16.49 -1.77
N ALA A 22 8.75 -16.97 -2.96
CA ALA A 22 9.21 -16.12 -4.05
C ALA A 22 8.13 -15.12 -4.52
N VAL A 23 6.88 -15.58 -4.69
CA VAL A 23 5.74 -14.72 -5.05
C VAL A 23 5.47 -13.69 -3.95
N GLN A 24 5.59 -14.05 -2.67
CA GLN A 24 5.46 -13.11 -1.56
C GLN A 24 6.52 -12.02 -1.61
N TYR A 25 7.77 -12.35 -1.95
CA TYR A 25 8.80 -11.34 -2.15
C TYR A 25 8.51 -10.43 -3.35
N MET A 26 8.03 -10.98 -4.47
CA MET A 26 7.60 -10.16 -5.62
C MET A 26 6.47 -9.20 -5.23
N PHE A 27 5.51 -9.66 -4.44
CA PHE A 27 4.44 -8.82 -3.91
C PHE A 27 5.00 -7.68 -3.04
N LEU A 28 5.93 -7.98 -2.11
CA LEU A 28 6.58 -6.95 -1.29
C LEU A 28 7.33 -5.92 -2.13
N LEU A 29 8.06 -6.36 -3.16
CA LEU A 29 8.77 -5.45 -4.07
C LEU A 29 7.80 -4.54 -4.84
N ALA A 30 6.71 -5.10 -5.35
CA ALA A 30 5.67 -4.33 -6.03
C ALA A 30 4.99 -3.32 -5.09
N LEU A 31 4.72 -3.74 -3.85
CA LEU A 31 4.15 -2.87 -2.83
C LEU A 31 5.09 -1.71 -2.49
N LEU A 32 6.39 -1.99 -2.32
CA LEU A 32 7.41 -0.96 -2.13
C LEU A 32 7.48 0.00 -3.32
N ALA A 33 7.44 -0.50 -4.55
CA ALA A 33 7.42 0.33 -5.75
C ALA A 33 6.17 1.24 -5.79
N GLY A 34 5.01 0.73 -5.38
CA GLY A 34 3.77 1.52 -5.25
C GLY A 34 3.90 2.63 -4.22
N VAL A 35 4.46 2.32 -3.04
CA VAL A 35 4.75 3.29 -1.98
C VAL A 35 5.72 4.38 -2.46
N LEU A 36 6.82 3.98 -3.10
CA LEU A 36 7.81 4.91 -3.65
C LEU A 36 7.20 5.80 -4.74
N THR A 37 6.35 5.24 -5.61
CA THR A 37 5.62 6.01 -6.63
C THR A 37 4.69 7.04 -6.00
N LEU A 38 3.96 6.66 -4.94
CA LEU A 38 3.09 7.58 -4.21
C LEU A 38 3.88 8.74 -3.60
N VAL A 39 5.00 8.43 -2.95
CA VAL A 39 5.92 9.43 -2.39
C VAL A 39 6.44 10.37 -3.49
N ALA A 40 6.92 9.81 -4.61
CA ALA A 40 7.43 10.60 -5.74
C ALA A 40 6.38 11.54 -6.33
N THR A 41 5.13 11.07 -6.45
CA THR A 41 4.01 11.87 -6.97
C THR A 41 3.66 13.04 -6.04
N ILE A 42 3.71 12.81 -4.72
CA ILE A 42 3.51 13.86 -3.72
C ILE A 42 4.62 14.90 -3.81
N PHE A 43 5.88 14.47 -3.92
CA PHE A 43 7.01 15.40 -4.08
C PHE A 43 6.93 16.21 -5.38
N ALA A 44 6.55 15.59 -6.50
CA ALA A 44 6.34 16.31 -7.76
C ALA A 44 5.24 17.38 -7.63
N SER A 45 4.20 17.11 -6.83
CA SER A 45 3.12 18.08 -6.57
C SER A 45 3.49 19.15 -5.54
N ALA A 46 4.51 18.91 -4.72
CA ALA A 46 4.92 19.79 -3.64
C ALA A 46 5.56 21.08 -4.16
N ASP A 47 6.35 21.01 -5.24
CA ASP A 47 6.99 22.19 -5.83
C ASP A 47 5.97 23.24 -6.28
N GLN A 48 4.81 22.81 -6.79
CA GLN A 48 3.73 23.70 -7.21
C GLN A 48 2.96 24.29 -6.01
N ARG A 49 2.78 23.52 -4.93
CA ARG A 49 2.09 23.97 -3.69
C ARG A 49 2.91 24.93 -2.84
N ARG A 50 4.23 25.01 -3.00
CA ARG A 50 5.08 25.97 -2.26
C ARG A 50 4.71 27.42 -2.56
N TYR A 51 4.34 27.74 -3.80
CA TYR A 51 3.90 29.08 -4.21
C TYR A 51 2.55 29.46 -3.57
N GLU A 52 1.61 28.51 -3.53
CA GLU A 52 0.30 28.70 -2.88
C GLU A 52 0.40 28.80 -1.36
N SER A 53 1.34 28.08 -0.73
CA SER A 53 1.53 28.13 0.73
C SER A 53 2.13 29.46 1.20
N ALA A 54 2.99 30.09 0.38
CA ALA A 54 3.48 31.44 0.62
C ALA A 54 2.34 32.48 0.56
N LEU A 55 1.41 32.32 -0.40
CA LEU A 55 0.17 33.10 -0.48
C LEU A 55 -0.76 32.85 0.72
N LEU A 56 -0.95 31.60 1.16
CA LEU A 56 -1.80 31.29 2.31
C LEU A 56 -1.23 31.75 3.66
N HIS A 57 0.08 31.98 3.75
CA HIS A 57 0.71 32.55 4.94
C HIS A 57 0.40 34.04 5.12
N THR A 58 0.19 34.79 4.03
CA THR A 58 -0.19 36.21 4.12
C THR A 58 -1.62 36.41 4.64
N ILE A 59 -2.47 35.38 4.53
CA ILE A 59 -3.85 35.35 5.04
C ILE A 59 -4.01 34.59 6.37
N GLY A 60 -2.91 34.21 7.05
CA GLY A 60 -2.93 33.77 8.45
C GLY A 60 -3.37 32.32 8.70
N ALA A 61 -3.37 31.45 7.69
CA ALA A 61 -3.82 30.07 7.85
C ALA A 61 -2.86 29.21 8.70
N LYS A 62 -3.41 28.50 9.70
CA LYS A 62 -2.66 27.65 10.64
C LYS A 62 -2.29 26.30 9.99
N ARG A 63 -1.00 26.01 9.80
CA ARG A 63 -0.45 24.80 9.14
C ARG A 63 -1.03 23.47 9.64
N SER A 64 -1.47 23.41 10.90
CA SER A 64 -2.08 22.22 11.51
C SER A 64 -3.41 21.80 10.89
N LYS A 65 -4.25 22.74 10.42
CA LYS A 65 -5.54 22.41 9.79
C LYS A 65 -5.37 21.83 8.38
N ILE A 66 -4.38 22.32 7.64
CA ILE A 66 -4.03 21.81 6.31
C ILE A 66 -3.55 20.36 6.43
N PHE A 67 -2.69 20.07 7.40
CA PHE A 67 -2.21 18.72 7.64
C PHE A 67 -3.33 17.73 8.00
N GLN A 68 -4.26 18.13 8.88
CA GLN A 68 -5.41 17.27 9.24
C GLN A 68 -6.30 16.94 8.03
N SER A 69 -6.59 17.93 7.17
CA SER A 69 -7.42 17.72 5.98
C SER A 69 -6.79 16.71 5.01
N ILE A 70 -5.49 16.83 4.79
CA ILE A 70 -4.77 15.94 3.87
C ILE A 70 -4.66 14.54 4.49
N ALA A 71 -4.40 14.42 5.80
CA ALA A 71 -4.34 13.14 6.48
C ALA A 71 -5.67 12.36 6.39
N THR A 72 -6.81 13.04 6.49
CA THR A 72 -8.12 12.41 6.33
C THR A 72 -8.37 11.91 4.91
N GLU A 73 -7.86 12.62 3.90
CA GLU A 73 -7.99 12.24 2.49
C GLU A 73 -7.19 10.95 2.19
N PHE A 74 -5.95 10.87 2.65
CA PHE A 74 -5.14 9.65 2.51
C PHE A 74 -5.73 8.46 3.26
N PHE A 75 -6.33 8.67 4.43
CA PHE A 75 -7.05 7.61 5.13
C PHE A 75 -8.26 7.10 4.33
N ALA A 76 -9.03 7.99 3.70
CA ALA A 76 -10.15 7.60 2.85
C ALA A 76 -9.69 6.78 1.63
N ILE A 77 -8.61 7.21 0.97
CA ILE A 77 -7.98 6.46 -0.13
C ILE A 77 -7.48 5.09 0.36
N GLY A 78 -6.87 5.04 1.55
CA GLY A 78 -6.38 3.81 2.16
C GLY A 78 -7.49 2.79 2.45
N ILE A 79 -8.63 3.26 2.96
CA ILE A 79 -9.82 2.41 3.16
C ILE A 79 -10.31 1.88 1.81
N GLY A 80 -10.38 2.74 0.79
CA GLY A 80 -10.78 2.35 -0.56
C GLY A 80 -9.87 1.26 -1.14
N ALA A 81 -8.55 1.47 -1.09
CA ALA A 81 -7.58 0.48 -1.55
C ALA A 81 -7.65 -0.84 -0.76
N GLY A 82 -7.83 -0.77 0.57
CA GLY A 82 -7.99 -1.94 1.42
C GLY A 82 -9.25 -2.75 1.11
N LEU A 83 -10.37 -2.07 0.81
CA LEU A 83 -11.59 -2.71 0.32
C LEU A 83 -11.36 -3.39 -1.04
N THR A 84 -10.73 -2.70 -1.99
CA THR A 84 -10.41 -3.28 -3.31
C THR A 84 -9.50 -4.49 -3.17
N ALA A 85 -8.48 -4.43 -2.31
CA ALA A 85 -7.59 -5.56 -2.02
C ALA A 85 -8.34 -6.73 -1.39
N GLY A 86 -9.21 -6.47 -0.41
CA GLY A 86 -10.03 -7.49 0.25
C GLY A 86 -11.00 -8.19 -0.71
N ILE A 87 -11.70 -7.42 -1.55
CA ILE A 87 -12.60 -7.97 -2.58
C ILE A 87 -11.79 -8.79 -3.60
N GLY A 88 -10.66 -8.26 -4.08
CA GLY A 88 -9.79 -8.97 -5.00
C GLY A 88 -9.27 -10.29 -4.42
N ALA A 89 -8.86 -10.30 -3.15
CA ALA A 89 -8.43 -11.50 -2.46
C ALA A 89 -9.54 -12.56 -2.40
N VAL A 90 -10.73 -12.19 -1.93
CA VAL A 90 -11.90 -13.10 -1.86
C VAL A 90 -12.29 -13.62 -3.25
N PHE A 91 -12.23 -12.76 -4.27
CA PHE A 91 -12.56 -13.15 -5.64
C PHE A 91 -11.54 -14.15 -6.21
N ILE A 92 -10.25 -13.84 -6.10
CA ILE A 92 -9.17 -14.71 -6.60
C ILE A 92 -9.15 -16.03 -5.83
N SER A 93 -9.25 -16.00 -4.50
CA SER A 93 -9.26 -17.23 -3.68
C SER A 93 -10.50 -18.07 -3.95
N GLY A 94 -11.66 -17.44 -4.14
CA GLY A 94 -12.89 -18.13 -4.54
C GLY A 94 -12.72 -18.82 -5.89
N PHE A 95 -12.20 -18.09 -6.88
CA PHE A 95 -11.99 -18.60 -8.23
C PHE A 95 -10.98 -19.75 -8.26
N LEU A 96 -9.83 -19.62 -7.59
CA LEU A 96 -8.83 -20.68 -7.50
C LEU A 96 -9.40 -21.92 -6.79
N SER A 97 -10.09 -21.72 -5.67
CA SER A 97 -10.61 -22.83 -4.87
C SER A 97 -11.66 -23.63 -5.64
N THR A 98 -12.58 -22.97 -6.35
CA THR A 98 -13.69 -23.66 -7.02
C THR A 98 -13.30 -24.20 -8.39
N GLN A 99 -12.58 -23.43 -9.21
CA GLN A 99 -12.33 -23.78 -10.62
C GLN A 99 -11.01 -24.51 -10.87
N ILE A 100 -9.99 -24.32 -10.01
CA ILE A 100 -8.66 -24.90 -10.22
C ILE A 100 -8.41 -26.06 -9.27
N PHE A 101 -8.82 -25.92 -8.00
CA PHE A 101 -8.53 -26.90 -6.97
C PHE A 101 -9.71 -27.79 -6.59
N GLU A 102 -10.93 -27.49 -7.05
CA GLU A 102 -12.17 -28.22 -6.71
C GLU A 102 -12.38 -28.44 -5.20
N LEU A 103 -11.95 -27.46 -4.38
CA LEU A 103 -12.05 -27.50 -2.92
C LEU A 103 -13.27 -26.72 -2.42
N ASN A 104 -13.81 -27.15 -1.27
CA ASN A 104 -14.90 -26.45 -0.60
C ASN A 104 -14.42 -25.07 -0.11
N TYR A 105 -14.85 -24.01 -0.80
CA TYR A 105 -14.43 -22.64 -0.52
C TYR A 105 -15.13 -22.09 0.71
N SER A 106 -14.37 -21.65 1.72
CA SER A 106 -14.90 -20.93 2.88
C SER A 106 -14.26 -19.53 2.94
N PRO A 107 -15.03 -18.46 2.68
CA PRO A 107 -14.50 -17.11 2.72
C PRO A 107 -14.10 -16.75 4.16
N ASN A 108 -12.84 -16.38 4.34
CA ASN A 108 -12.31 -16.01 5.65
C ASN A 108 -12.46 -14.51 5.89
N ILE A 109 -13.32 -14.12 6.84
CA ILE A 109 -13.53 -12.72 7.24
C ILE A 109 -12.21 -12.04 7.66
N LEU A 110 -11.26 -12.77 8.24
CA LEU A 110 -9.96 -12.21 8.63
C LEU A 110 -9.15 -11.70 7.43
N VAL A 111 -9.30 -12.31 6.24
CA VAL A 111 -8.59 -11.87 5.03
C VAL A 111 -9.19 -10.55 4.53
N LEU A 112 -10.52 -10.44 4.59
CA LEU A 112 -11.24 -9.23 4.19
C LEU A 112 -10.92 -8.06 5.13
N THR A 113 -11.05 -8.26 6.43
CA THR A 113 -10.77 -7.20 7.42
C THR A 113 -9.28 -6.89 7.50
N GLY A 114 -8.42 -7.90 7.34
CA GLY A 114 -6.98 -7.75 7.26
C GLY A 114 -6.55 -6.85 6.10
N GLY A 115 -7.08 -7.09 4.88
CA GLY A 115 -6.79 -6.25 3.71
C GLY A 115 -7.26 -4.80 3.90
N LEU A 116 -8.44 -4.60 4.47
CA LEU A 116 -8.98 -3.28 4.78
C LEU A 116 -8.10 -2.51 5.76
N ILE A 117 -7.81 -3.12 6.91
CA ILE A 117 -7.01 -2.50 7.98
C ILE A 117 -5.59 -2.25 7.48
N PHE A 118 -4.98 -3.22 6.80
CA PHE A 118 -3.63 -3.09 6.26
C PHE A 118 -3.55 -1.98 5.22
N GLY A 119 -4.49 -1.92 4.26
CA GLY A 119 -4.53 -0.87 3.24
C GLY A 119 -4.71 0.53 3.84
N ALA A 120 -5.63 0.67 4.80
CA ALA A 120 -5.86 1.93 5.50
C ALA A 120 -4.62 2.41 6.26
N ILE A 121 -3.97 1.51 7.00
CA ILE A 121 -2.76 1.84 7.76
C ILE A 121 -1.58 2.12 6.83
N CYS A 122 -1.33 1.27 5.82
CA CYS A 122 -0.19 1.46 4.91
C CYS A 122 -0.28 2.80 4.18
N ILE A 123 -1.40 3.06 3.50
CA ILE A 123 -1.56 4.29 2.71
C ILE A 123 -1.68 5.51 3.63
N GLY A 124 -2.39 5.39 4.76
CA GLY A 124 -2.48 6.47 5.75
C GLY A 124 -1.11 6.86 6.32
N CYS A 125 -0.30 5.89 6.75
CA CYS A 125 1.04 6.14 7.27
C CYS A 125 1.99 6.71 6.22
N VAL A 126 2.06 6.10 5.03
CA VAL A 126 2.94 6.56 3.95
C VAL A 126 2.54 7.97 3.48
N GLY A 127 1.25 8.21 3.26
CA GLY A 127 0.74 9.52 2.87
C GLY A 127 1.05 10.58 3.93
N MET A 128 0.90 10.26 5.22
CA MET A 128 1.20 11.18 6.30
C MET A 128 2.69 11.54 6.41
N LEU A 129 3.58 10.56 6.18
CA LEU A 129 5.03 10.79 6.15
C LEU A 129 5.45 11.65 4.94
N ALA A 130 4.94 11.32 3.75
CA ALA A 130 5.24 12.04 2.51
C ALA A 130 4.76 13.50 2.56
N VAL A 131 3.57 13.74 3.11
CA VAL A 131 3.02 15.10 3.29
C VAL A 131 3.83 15.89 4.32
N ARG A 132 4.32 15.25 5.37
CA ARG A 132 5.21 15.90 6.34
C ARG A 132 6.50 16.35 5.65
N GLU A 133 7.15 15.52 4.85
CA GLU A 133 8.34 15.96 4.12
C GLU A 133 8.03 17.08 3.11
N ALA A 134 6.93 16.98 2.35
CA ALA A 134 6.54 18.00 1.38
C ALA A 134 6.23 19.37 2.01
N VAL A 135 5.58 19.40 3.18
CA VAL A 135 5.16 20.64 3.88
C VAL A 135 6.28 21.24 4.74
N TYR A 136 7.17 20.41 5.29
CA TYR A 136 8.26 20.86 6.18
C TYR A 136 9.62 20.98 5.50
N ALA A 137 9.73 20.65 4.21
CA ALA A 137 10.94 20.91 3.42
C ALA A 137 11.30 22.42 3.47
N PRO A 138 12.52 22.80 3.89
CA PRO A 138 12.92 24.20 4.03
C PRO A 138 12.88 24.95 2.69
N PRO A 139 12.23 26.13 2.62
CA PRO A 139 12.05 26.90 1.38
C PRO A 139 13.30 27.73 1.03
N LEU A 140 14.48 27.13 1.09
CA LEU A 140 15.77 27.85 1.01
C LEU A 140 16.60 27.53 -0.24
N LEU A 141 16.13 26.67 -1.14
CA LEU A 141 16.90 26.27 -2.34
C LEU A 141 16.34 26.75 -3.68
N THR A 142 15.12 27.30 -3.73
CA THR A 142 14.52 27.82 -4.97
C THR A 142 14.73 29.32 -5.18
N LEU A 143 15.41 30.01 -4.25
CA LEU A 143 15.80 31.43 -4.36
C LEU A 143 17.29 31.61 -4.73
N ARG A 144 18.00 30.53 -5.05
CA ARG A 144 19.42 30.58 -5.39
C ARG A 144 19.73 29.88 -6.71
N ASP A 145 18.94 30.16 -7.73
CA ASP A 145 19.41 30.19 -9.11
C ASP A 145 18.78 31.41 -9.80
N PRO A 146 19.59 32.41 -10.21
CA PRO A 146 19.15 33.59 -10.96
C PRO A 146 18.76 33.28 -12.40
#